data_AF-A0A5C9A5U5-F1
#
_entry.id   AF-A0A5C9A5U5-F1
#
_cell.length_a   1.000
_cell.length_b   1.000
_cell.length_c   1.000
_cell.angle_alpha   90.00
_cell.angle_beta   90.00
_cell.angle_gamma   90.00
#
_symmetry.space_group_name_H-M   'P 1'
#
loop_
_entity.id
_entity.type
_entity.pdbx_description
1 polymer ?
#
loop_
_entity_poly.entity_id
_entity_poly.type
_entity_poly.pdbx_seq_one_letter_code
_entity_poly.pdbx_strand_id
1 'polypeptide(L)'
;MPLTRRLRVWLIIAIGLYALLVGVGQSYAVDVFVRQLQQELAASFPIRLAYMMPSWEESSFSWTGVAEDVDRDLADLPLARPGPLAHCSARVTRVQGQDTAEAAAGDRVLSFEWQQADETRSLQVAVSCQRNWPFLLLGQGALVALFTAFCLALPRPPSTRQRRYRKSLMQLGIPRGQATRCVRGVDALSDLQVSVLNSLLGRVQTAEFGLLSAMFDWVGSAKVAALEPGDLRWFELALEQDEGEGLAAWESALQVARSPAELVFCPAESTVRIHGLAVKLPVTPFIYYYWYAMRRLRDGAGEGGGWFTNPASNRSDREHAGELVELMEAHQGHGKATRDLREKGLRSKILDQNRSKVKEHLASLLGEALAGDYLFEMERDPRTARFRYRIATDPRHIRVESTPECTPEGLGEIGETDLE
;
A
#
# COMPACT_ATOMS: atom_id res chain seq x y z
N MET A 1 -3.01 -6.09 -22.17
CA MET A 1 -3.02 -5.40 -20.86
C MET A 1 -4.06 -6.05 -19.96
N PRO A 2 -3.70 -6.59 -18.79
CA PRO A 2 -4.68 -7.20 -17.89
C PRO A 2 -5.66 -6.14 -17.38
N LEU A 3 -6.96 -6.34 -17.59
CA LEU A 3 -8.00 -5.55 -16.91
C LEU A 3 -7.67 -5.53 -15.42
N THR A 4 -7.54 -4.32 -14.85
CA THR A 4 -7.36 -4.18 -13.40
C THR A 4 -8.46 -4.94 -12.68
N ARG A 5 -8.14 -5.61 -11.57
CA ARG A 5 -9.09 -6.40 -10.75
C ARG A 5 -10.40 -5.64 -10.49
N ARG A 6 -10.30 -4.32 -10.36
CA ARG A 6 -11.42 -3.39 -10.16
C ARG A 6 -12.37 -3.32 -11.36
N LEU A 7 -11.85 -3.26 -12.59
CA LEU A 7 -12.69 -3.21 -13.80
C LEU A 7 -13.49 -4.51 -13.94
N ARG A 8 -12.89 -5.66 -13.60
CA ARG A 8 -13.58 -6.95 -13.62
C ARG A 8 -14.74 -7.01 -12.64
N VAL A 9 -14.53 -6.53 -11.41
CA VAL A 9 -15.60 -6.48 -10.39
C VAL A 9 -16.74 -5.57 -10.84
N TRP A 10 -16.43 -4.38 -11.35
CA TRP A 10 -17.46 -3.45 -11.84
C TRP A 10 -18.22 -4.00 -13.05
N LEU A 11 -17.55 -4.71 -13.95
CA LEU A 11 -18.21 -5.34 -15.09
C LEU A 11 -19.22 -6.40 -14.64
N ILE A 12 -18.86 -7.24 -13.66
CA ILE A 12 -19.77 -8.26 -13.11
C ILE A 12 -20.99 -7.58 -12.46
N ILE A 13 -20.77 -6.53 -11.66
CA ILE A 13 -21.84 -5.77 -11.03
C ILE A 13 -22.75 -5.13 -12.09
N ALA A 14 -22.17 -4.53 -13.14
CA ALA A 14 -22.92 -3.89 -14.22
C ALA A 14 -23.79 -4.91 -14.98
N ILE A 15 -23.25 -6.09 -15.30
CA ILE A 15 -24.00 -7.17 -15.95
C ILE A 15 -25.15 -7.65 -15.06
N GLY A 16 -24.89 -7.86 -13.76
CA GLY A 16 -25.93 -8.27 -12.81
C GLY A 16 -27.05 -7.24 -12.66
N LEU A 17 -26.68 -5.96 -12.52
CA LEU A 17 -27.65 -4.86 -12.44
C LEU A 17 -28.45 -4.71 -13.72
N TYR A 18 -27.82 -4.87 -14.88
CA TYR A 18 -28.49 -4.84 -16.17
C TYR A 18 -29.54 -5.94 -16.31
N ALA A 19 -29.19 -7.18 -16.01
CA ALA A 19 -30.13 -8.30 -16.06
C ALA A 19 -31.32 -8.09 -15.10
N LEU A 20 -31.05 -7.57 -13.91
CA LEU A 20 -32.09 -7.23 -12.92
C LEU A 20 -33.03 -6.15 -13.45
N LEU A 21 -32.50 -5.05 -13.97
CA LEU A 21 -33.30 -3.93 -14.50
C LEU A 21 -34.15 -4.33 -15.71
N VAL A 22 -33.61 -5.16 -16.62
CA VAL A 22 -34.36 -5.70 -17.75
C VAL A 22 -35.51 -6.59 -17.25
N GLY A 23 -35.25 -7.51 -16.31
CA GLY A 23 -36.26 -8.41 -15.77
C GLY A 23 -37.38 -7.70 -15.00
N VAL A 24 -37.01 -6.77 -14.11
CA VAL A 24 -37.97 -5.98 -13.33
C VAL A 24 -38.75 -5.02 -14.22
N GLY A 25 -38.08 -4.30 -15.11
CA GLY A 25 -38.71 -3.32 -16.01
C GLY A 25 -39.73 -3.98 -16.94
N GLN A 26 -39.43 -5.18 -17.43
CA GLN A 26 -40.35 -5.95 -18.26
C GLN A 26 -41.57 -6.42 -17.44
N SER A 27 -41.34 -7.01 -16.26
CA SER A 27 -42.43 -7.53 -15.42
C SER A 27 -43.39 -6.42 -15.01
N TYR A 28 -42.84 -5.28 -14.58
CA TYR A 28 -43.61 -4.10 -14.22
C TYR A 28 -44.45 -3.57 -15.40
N ALA A 29 -43.88 -3.51 -16.60
CA ALA A 29 -44.60 -3.01 -17.76
C ALA A 29 -45.77 -3.91 -18.18
N VAL A 30 -45.58 -5.24 -18.16
CA VAL A 30 -46.65 -6.20 -18.44
C VAL A 30 -47.76 -6.07 -17.39
N ASP A 31 -47.41 -6.01 -16.11
CA ASP A 31 -48.40 -5.93 -15.03
C ASP A 31 -49.21 -4.62 -15.08
N VAL A 32 -48.57 -3.49 -15.39
CA VAL A 32 -49.27 -2.20 -15.56
C VAL A 32 -50.21 -2.26 -16.76
N PHE A 33 -49.74 -2.78 -17.91
CA PHE A 33 -50.57 -2.91 -19.11
C PHE A 33 -51.77 -3.83 -18.88
N VAL A 34 -51.55 -5.00 -18.28
CA VAL A 34 -52.62 -5.98 -18.00
C VAL A 34 -53.66 -5.40 -17.05
N ARG A 35 -53.26 -4.65 -16.01
CA ARG A 35 -54.21 -3.97 -15.12
C ARG A 35 -55.04 -2.91 -15.85
N GLN A 36 -54.40 -2.10 -16.70
CA GLN A 36 -55.11 -1.11 -17.49
C GLN A 36 -56.09 -1.77 -18.45
N LEU A 37 -55.66 -2.81 -19.17
CA LEU A 37 -56.51 -3.59 -20.06
C LEU A 37 -57.68 -4.23 -19.31
N GLN A 38 -57.43 -4.81 -18.12
CA GLN A 38 -58.48 -5.39 -17.29
C GLN A 38 -59.52 -4.34 -16.89
N GLN A 39 -59.10 -3.13 -16.54
CA GLN A 39 -60.01 -2.03 -16.19
C GLN A 39 -60.83 -1.56 -17.40
N GLU A 40 -60.20 -1.37 -18.56
CA GLU A 40 -60.85 -0.93 -19.78
C GLU A 40 -61.83 -1.99 -20.33
N LEU A 41 -61.44 -3.26 -20.31
CA LEU A 41 -62.32 -4.37 -20.68
C LEU A 41 -63.45 -4.52 -19.66
N ALA A 42 -63.19 -4.54 -18.36
CA ALA A 42 -64.26 -4.66 -17.36
C ALA A 42 -65.32 -3.55 -17.48
N ALA A 43 -64.92 -2.34 -17.88
CA ALA A 43 -65.85 -1.22 -18.07
C ALA A 43 -66.67 -1.31 -19.36
N SER A 44 -66.09 -1.80 -20.46
CA SER A 44 -66.70 -1.73 -21.80
C SER A 44 -67.30 -3.05 -22.27
N PHE A 45 -66.77 -4.17 -21.79
CA PHE A 45 -67.03 -5.51 -22.31
C PHE A 45 -68.45 -6.03 -22.01
N PRO A 46 -69.00 -5.89 -20.79
CA PRO A 46 -70.37 -6.33 -20.52
C PRO A 46 -71.41 -5.59 -21.37
N ILE A 47 -71.19 -4.29 -21.61
CA ILE A 47 -72.07 -3.45 -22.42
C ILE A 47 -72.05 -3.91 -23.88
N ARG A 48 -70.85 -4.12 -24.45
CA ARG A 48 -70.71 -4.55 -25.84
C ARG A 48 -71.26 -5.95 -26.09
N LEU A 49 -71.01 -6.90 -25.19
CA LEU A 49 -71.60 -8.23 -25.27
C LEU A 49 -73.13 -8.18 -25.20
N ALA A 50 -73.70 -7.37 -24.31
CA ALA A 50 -75.15 -7.21 -24.21
C ALA A 50 -75.79 -6.73 -25.52
N TYR A 51 -75.10 -5.90 -26.31
CA TYR A 51 -75.59 -5.43 -27.61
C TYR A 51 -75.46 -6.47 -28.73
N MET A 52 -74.52 -7.41 -28.65
CA MET A 52 -74.34 -8.45 -29.66
C MET A 52 -75.26 -9.66 -29.45
N MET A 53 -75.82 -9.83 -28.25
CA MET A 53 -76.60 -11.01 -27.86
C MET A 53 -78.04 -11.16 -28.43
N PRO A 54 -78.80 -10.11 -28.78
CA PRO A 54 -80.16 -10.28 -29.32
C PRO A 54 -80.23 -11.05 -30.65
N SER A 55 -79.12 -11.19 -31.37
CA SER A 55 -79.02 -12.02 -32.58
C SER A 55 -78.60 -13.48 -32.31
N TRP A 56 -78.46 -13.88 -31.04
CA TRP A 56 -77.88 -15.17 -30.65
C TRP A 56 -78.90 -16.22 -30.15
N GLU A 57 -80.21 -15.90 -30.12
CA GLU A 57 -81.28 -16.87 -29.78
C GLU A 57 -81.72 -17.76 -30.98
N GLU A 58 -81.16 -17.56 -32.18
CA GLU A 58 -81.38 -18.44 -33.32
C GLU A 58 -80.52 -19.72 -33.23
N SER A 59 -81.01 -20.83 -33.79
CA SER A 59 -80.47 -22.21 -33.66
C SER A 59 -79.05 -22.46 -34.21
N SER A 60 -78.30 -21.41 -34.54
CA SER A 60 -76.92 -21.46 -35.06
C SER A 60 -75.88 -20.85 -34.11
N PHE A 61 -76.24 -20.50 -32.88
CA PHE A 61 -75.30 -19.91 -31.92
C PHE A 61 -74.22 -20.89 -31.46
N SER A 62 -72.96 -20.48 -31.59
CA SER A 62 -71.80 -21.20 -31.06
C SER A 62 -70.89 -20.27 -30.26
N TRP A 63 -70.56 -20.67 -29.03
CA TRP A 63 -69.57 -19.98 -28.19
C TRP A 63 -68.18 -19.91 -28.83
N THR A 64 -67.86 -20.83 -29.74
CA THR A 64 -66.60 -20.78 -30.50
C THR A 64 -66.57 -19.59 -31.47
N GLY A 65 -67.71 -19.26 -32.10
CA GLY A 65 -67.80 -18.12 -33.01
C GLY A 65 -67.63 -16.78 -32.27
N VAL A 66 -68.21 -16.68 -31.07
CA VAL A 66 -68.01 -15.52 -30.18
C VAL A 66 -66.55 -15.40 -29.76
N ALA A 67 -65.91 -16.52 -29.39
CA ALA A 67 -64.49 -16.53 -29.05
C ALA A 67 -63.63 -16.07 -30.24
N GLU A 68 -63.92 -16.53 -31.46
CA GLU A 68 -63.19 -16.13 -32.67
C GLU A 68 -63.34 -14.65 -33.02
N ASP A 69 -64.54 -14.08 -32.87
CA ASP A 69 -64.76 -12.65 -33.11
C ASP A 69 -64.09 -11.78 -32.03
N VAL A 70 -64.14 -12.19 -30.76
CA VAL A 70 -63.42 -11.52 -29.67
C VAL A 70 -61.91 -11.65 -29.86
N ASP A 71 -61.41 -12.82 -30.27
CA ASP A 71 -60.00 -13.03 -30.60
C ASP A 71 -59.53 -12.13 -31.74
N ARG A 72 -60.38 -11.95 -32.76
CA ARG A 72 -60.08 -11.05 -33.88
C ARG A 72 -59.93 -9.60 -33.43
N ASP A 73 -60.82 -9.14 -32.54
CA ASP A 73 -60.78 -7.78 -31.99
C ASP A 73 -59.62 -7.57 -31.00
N LEU A 74 -59.21 -8.62 -30.28
CA LEU A 74 -58.12 -8.58 -29.31
C LEU A 74 -56.76 -9.01 -29.88
N ALA A 75 -56.69 -9.30 -31.19
CA ALA A 75 -55.47 -9.76 -31.86
C ALA A 75 -54.36 -8.69 -31.87
N ASP A 76 -54.71 -7.40 -31.89
CA ASP A 76 -53.75 -6.29 -31.83
C ASP A 76 -54.22 -5.22 -30.85
N LEU A 77 -53.71 -5.29 -29.62
CA LEU A 77 -54.03 -4.32 -28.59
C LEU A 77 -53.18 -3.06 -28.76
N PRO A 78 -53.79 -1.87 -28.92
CA PRO A 78 -53.04 -0.66 -29.17
C PRO A 78 -52.21 -0.26 -27.95
N LEU A 79 -50.90 -0.13 -28.16
CA LEU A 79 -49.99 0.42 -27.15
C LEU A 79 -49.96 1.95 -27.27
N ALA A 80 -50.32 2.66 -26.20
CA ALA A 80 -50.43 4.11 -26.22
C ALA A 80 -49.11 4.85 -26.55
N ARG A 81 -47.95 4.25 -26.24
CA ARG A 81 -46.63 4.82 -26.50
C ARG A 81 -45.60 3.70 -26.79
N PRO A 82 -44.56 3.97 -27.58
CA PRO A 82 -43.43 3.06 -27.69
C PRO A 82 -42.80 2.86 -26.31
N GLY A 83 -42.60 1.60 -25.94
CA GLY A 83 -42.10 1.24 -24.62
C GLY A 83 -41.49 -0.16 -24.60
N PRO A 84 -41.39 -0.79 -23.42
CA PRO A 84 -40.76 -2.10 -23.25
C PRO A 84 -41.57 -3.25 -23.87
N LEU A 85 -42.83 -3.02 -24.24
CA LEU A 85 -43.69 -3.95 -24.96
C LEU A 85 -43.75 -3.53 -26.43
N ALA A 86 -43.61 -4.50 -27.35
CA ALA A 86 -43.62 -4.26 -28.79
C ALA A 86 -45.01 -4.46 -29.38
N HIS A 87 -45.68 -5.53 -28.99
CA HIS A 87 -47.01 -5.91 -29.43
C HIS A 87 -47.66 -6.74 -28.32
N CYS A 88 -48.93 -6.50 -28.06
CA CYS A 88 -49.70 -7.30 -27.11
C CYS A 88 -50.96 -7.78 -27.82
N SER A 89 -51.30 -9.04 -27.59
CA SER A 89 -52.52 -9.65 -28.08
C SER A 89 -53.21 -10.35 -26.91
N ALA A 90 -54.52 -10.54 -27.04
CA ALA A 90 -55.27 -11.36 -26.11
C ALA A 90 -56.10 -12.38 -26.87
N ARG A 91 -56.31 -13.54 -26.24
CA ARG A 91 -57.11 -14.63 -26.79
C ARG A 91 -57.99 -15.24 -25.73
N VAL A 92 -59.18 -15.63 -26.11
CA VAL A 92 -60.17 -16.27 -25.26
C VAL A 92 -59.75 -17.71 -25.02
N THR A 93 -59.50 -18.04 -23.76
CA THR A 93 -59.12 -19.41 -23.34
C THR A 93 -60.31 -20.22 -22.86
N ARG A 94 -61.31 -19.55 -22.27
CA ARG A 94 -62.49 -20.21 -21.73
C ARG A 94 -63.72 -19.32 -21.80
N VAL A 95 -64.84 -19.86 -22.28
CA VAL A 95 -66.15 -19.20 -22.32
C VAL A 95 -67.17 -20.09 -21.63
N GLN A 96 -67.86 -19.61 -20.59
CA GLN A 96 -68.86 -20.41 -19.85
C GLN A 96 -68.38 -21.80 -19.38
N GLY A 97 -67.12 -21.90 -18.96
CA GLY A 97 -66.55 -23.19 -18.53
C GLY A 97 -66.12 -24.11 -19.68
N GLN A 98 -66.34 -23.74 -20.94
CA GLN A 98 -65.83 -24.46 -22.12
C GLN A 98 -64.46 -23.90 -22.50
N ASP A 99 -63.45 -24.77 -22.57
CA ASP A 99 -62.10 -24.40 -23.01
C ASP A 99 -62.09 -24.21 -24.54
N THR A 100 -61.69 -23.03 -25.00
CA THR A 100 -61.58 -22.67 -26.42
C THR A 100 -60.13 -22.72 -26.90
N ALA A 101 -59.17 -22.40 -26.01
CA ALA A 101 -57.75 -22.44 -26.30
C ALA A 101 -56.92 -22.63 -25.01
N GLU A 102 -55.72 -23.20 -25.14
CA GLU A 102 -54.78 -23.34 -24.02
C GLU A 102 -53.93 -22.07 -23.84
N ALA A 103 -53.83 -21.59 -22.59
CA ALA A 103 -52.91 -20.52 -22.22
C ALA A 103 -51.45 -20.97 -22.39
N ALA A 104 -50.61 -20.14 -22.99
CA ALA A 104 -49.20 -20.43 -23.21
C ALA A 104 -48.38 -20.07 -21.96
N ALA A 105 -47.18 -20.65 -21.85
CA ALA A 105 -46.26 -20.33 -20.76
C ALA A 105 -45.88 -18.84 -20.79
N GLY A 106 -46.28 -18.10 -19.75
CA GLY A 106 -46.03 -16.67 -19.62
C GLY A 106 -47.23 -15.78 -19.94
N ASP A 107 -48.33 -16.35 -20.43
CA ASP A 107 -49.58 -15.60 -20.60
C ASP A 107 -50.16 -15.17 -19.24
N ARG A 108 -50.81 -14.01 -19.23
CA ARG A 108 -51.55 -13.50 -18.06
C ARG A 108 -53.04 -13.72 -18.30
N VAL A 109 -53.65 -14.59 -17.51
CA VAL A 109 -55.08 -14.90 -17.65
C VAL A 109 -55.90 -13.89 -16.86
N LEU A 110 -56.79 -13.19 -17.56
CA LEU A 110 -57.80 -12.30 -17.00
C LEU A 110 -59.14 -13.03 -16.98
N SER A 111 -59.86 -12.95 -15.88
CA SER A 111 -61.21 -13.50 -15.76
C SER A 111 -62.22 -12.37 -15.61
N PHE A 112 -63.28 -12.42 -16.42
CA PHE A 112 -64.38 -11.48 -16.42
C PHE A 112 -65.67 -12.24 -16.13
N GLU A 113 -66.47 -11.69 -15.23
CA GLU A 113 -67.80 -12.22 -14.90
C GLU A 113 -68.82 -11.10 -15.09
N TRP A 114 -69.97 -11.43 -15.68
CA TRP A 114 -71.08 -10.51 -15.85
C TRP A 114 -72.42 -11.22 -15.63
N GLN A 115 -73.43 -10.45 -15.26
CA GLN A 115 -74.80 -10.92 -15.09
C GLN A 115 -75.56 -10.72 -16.41
N GLN A 116 -76.26 -11.74 -16.86
CA GLN A 116 -77.17 -11.68 -18.00
C GLN A 116 -78.48 -12.40 -17.66
N ALA A 117 -79.58 -11.66 -17.62
CA ALA A 117 -80.83 -12.12 -17.03
C ALA A 117 -80.60 -12.67 -15.61
N ASP A 118 -80.84 -13.96 -15.37
CA ASP A 118 -80.64 -14.63 -14.08
C ASP A 118 -79.38 -15.52 -14.04
N GLU A 119 -78.55 -15.52 -15.10
CA GLU A 119 -77.35 -16.34 -15.19
C GLU A 119 -76.06 -15.50 -15.10
N THR A 120 -75.12 -15.97 -14.27
CA THR A 120 -73.76 -15.41 -14.21
C THR A 120 -72.92 -16.06 -15.30
N ARG A 121 -72.40 -15.22 -16.18
CA ARG A 121 -71.59 -15.60 -17.33
C ARG A 121 -70.12 -15.29 -17.04
N SER A 122 -69.21 -16.19 -17.44
CA SER A 122 -67.76 -15.99 -17.30
C SER A 122 -67.00 -16.11 -18.62
N LEU A 123 -65.95 -15.30 -18.75
CA LEU A 123 -64.99 -15.31 -19.85
C LEU A 123 -63.57 -15.23 -19.29
N GLN A 124 -62.68 -16.08 -19.77
CA GLN A 124 -61.25 -15.99 -19.50
C GLN A 124 -60.49 -15.64 -20.77
N VAL A 125 -59.63 -14.63 -20.65
CA VAL A 125 -58.80 -14.12 -21.74
C VAL A 125 -57.34 -14.20 -21.30
N ALA A 126 -56.52 -14.91 -22.07
CA ALA A 126 -55.08 -14.93 -21.91
C ALA A 126 -54.45 -13.80 -22.70
N VAL A 127 -53.70 -12.92 -22.01
CA VAL A 127 -52.95 -11.82 -22.61
C VAL A 127 -51.50 -12.24 -22.81
N SER A 128 -51.01 -12.08 -24.03
CA SER A 128 -49.62 -12.33 -24.41
C SER A 128 -48.97 -11.06 -24.93
N CYS A 129 -47.81 -10.69 -24.38
CA CYS A 129 -47.09 -9.50 -24.78
C CYS A 129 -45.67 -9.84 -25.27
N GLN A 130 -45.36 -9.41 -26.48
CA GLN A 130 -44.03 -9.47 -27.06
C GLN A 130 -43.15 -8.34 -26.52
N ARG A 131 -41.89 -8.69 -26.20
CA ARG A 131 -40.91 -7.77 -25.63
C ARG A 131 -40.31 -6.91 -26.72
N ASN A 132 -40.20 -5.60 -26.47
CA ASN A 132 -39.41 -4.71 -27.30
C ASN A 132 -37.93 -4.80 -26.90
N TRP A 133 -37.25 -5.84 -27.37
CA TRP A 133 -35.84 -6.08 -27.06
C TRP A 133 -34.94 -4.88 -27.37
N PRO A 134 -35.02 -4.21 -28.54
CA PRO A 134 -34.22 -3.01 -28.80
C PRO A 134 -34.39 -1.92 -27.74
N PHE A 135 -35.64 -1.63 -27.34
CA PHE A 135 -35.91 -0.62 -26.30
C PHE A 135 -35.36 -1.03 -24.93
N LEU A 136 -35.59 -2.28 -24.52
CA LEU A 136 -35.08 -2.78 -23.24
C LEU A 136 -33.56 -2.80 -23.20
N LEU A 137 -32.92 -3.28 -24.27
CA LEU A 137 -31.46 -3.38 -24.33
C LEU A 137 -30.80 -2.00 -24.32
N LEU A 138 -31.29 -1.05 -25.13
CA LEU A 138 -30.73 0.29 -25.24
C LEU A 138 -31.04 1.15 -24.01
N GLY A 139 -32.29 1.16 -23.55
CA GLY A 139 -32.72 1.97 -22.41
C GLY A 139 -32.04 1.54 -21.12
N GLN A 140 -32.10 0.26 -20.78
CA GLN A 140 -31.45 -0.25 -19.57
C GLN A 140 -29.92 -0.25 -19.70
N GLY A 141 -29.40 -0.45 -20.92
CA GLY A 141 -27.96 -0.41 -21.19
C GLY A 141 -27.39 0.99 -20.95
N ALA A 142 -28.08 2.03 -21.44
CA ALA A 142 -27.70 3.41 -21.21
C ALA A 142 -27.73 3.78 -19.72
N LEU A 143 -28.76 3.35 -18.97
CA LEU A 143 -28.84 3.59 -17.53
C LEU A 143 -27.70 2.93 -16.75
N VAL A 144 -27.39 1.66 -17.05
CA VAL A 144 -26.26 0.95 -16.41
C VAL A 144 -24.92 1.57 -16.79
N ALA A 145 -24.76 2.00 -18.04
CA ALA A 145 -23.56 2.68 -18.50
C ALA A 145 -23.36 4.02 -17.76
N LEU A 146 -24.41 4.83 -17.63
CA LEU A 146 -24.40 6.08 -16.89
C LEU A 146 -24.09 5.86 -15.40
N PHE A 147 -24.74 4.87 -14.78
CA PHE A 147 -24.48 4.52 -13.38
C PHE A 147 -23.03 4.07 -13.16
N THR A 148 -22.51 3.23 -14.06
CA THR A 148 -21.13 2.75 -14.00
C THR A 148 -20.14 3.91 -14.20
N ALA A 149 -20.39 4.79 -15.16
CA ALA A 149 -19.58 5.99 -15.39
C ALA A 149 -19.57 6.90 -14.16
N PHE A 150 -20.73 7.11 -13.53
CA PHE A 150 -20.86 7.86 -12.29
C PHE A 150 -20.04 7.23 -11.15
N CYS A 151 -20.16 5.91 -10.94
CA CYS A 151 -19.39 5.20 -9.92
C CYS A 151 -17.87 5.22 -10.17
N LEU A 152 -17.44 5.21 -11.43
CA LEU A 152 -16.03 5.32 -11.80
C LEU A 152 -15.49 6.74 -11.64
N ALA A 153 -16.34 7.76 -11.79
CA ALA A 153 -16.00 9.16 -11.55
C ALA A 153 -15.88 9.53 -10.06
N LEU A 154 -16.48 8.72 -9.16
CA LEU A 154 -16.37 8.96 -7.72
C LEU A 154 -14.92 8.79 -7.23
N PRO A 155 -14.43 9.70 -6.35
CA PRO A 155 -13.09 9.60 -5.80
C PRO A 155 -12.91 8.29 -5.03
N ARG A 156 -11.73 7.68 -5.15
CA ARG A 156 -11.43 6.43 -4.45
C ARG A 156 -11.55 6.66 -2.94
N PRO A 157 -12.21 5.76 -2.20
CA PRO A 157 -12.22 5.87 -0.75
C PRO A 157 -10.77 5.79 -0.26
N PRO A 158 -10.39 6.61 0.73
CA PRO A 158 -9.03 6.59 1.24
C PRO A 158 -8.75 5.23 1.86
N SER A 159 -7.56 4.70 1.57
CA SER A 159 -7.09 3.43 2.13
C SER A 159 -6.99 3.49 3.66
N THR A 160 -6.88 2.34 4.31
CA THR A 160 -6.64 2.28 5.77
C THR A 160 -5.36 3.03 6.15
N ARG A 161 -4.31 2.93 5.32
CA ARG A 161 -3.02 3.60 5.52
C ARG A 161 -3.18 5.13 5.40
N GLN A 162 -3.83 5.62 4.34
CA GLN A 162 -4.14 7.05 4.18
C GLN A 162 -4.99 7.61 5.32
N ARG A 163 -5.99 6.85 5.79
CA ARG A 163 -6.82 7.26 6.93
C ARG A 163 -6.01 7.39 8.21
N ARG A 164 -5.07 6.47 8.48
CA ARG A 164 -4.17 6.52 9.63
C ARG A 164 -3.32 7.78 9.61
N TYR A 165 -2.56 8.00 8.55
CA TYR A 165 -1.68 9.18 8.47
C TYR A 165 -2.45 10.50 8.45
N ARG A 166 -3.61 10.55 7.78
CA ARG A 166 -4.47 11.74 7.82
C ARG A 166 -4.92 12.04 9.25
N LYS A 167 -5.27 11.01 10.03
CA LYS A 167 -5.63 11.20 11.45
C LYS A 167 -4.43 11.70 12.26
N SER A 168 -3.24 11.13 12.07
CA SER A 168 -2.02 11.59 12.75
C SER A 168 -1.69 13.04 12.41
N LEU A 169 -1.73 13.44 11.14
CA LEU A 169 -1.52 14.84 10.74
C LEU A 169 -2.57 15.79 11.33
N MET A 170 -3.84 15.37 11.38
CA MET A 170 -4.89 16.16 12.02
C MET A 170 -4.69 16.29 13.55
N GLN A 171 -4.12 15.27 14.20
CA GLN A 171 -3.75 15.34 15.63
C GLN A 171 -2.59 16.31 15.88
N LEU A 172 -1.70 16.47 14.91
CA LEU A 172 -0.67 17.51 14.90
C LEU A 172 -1.23 18.90 14.54
N GLY A 173 -2.55 19.08 14.39
CA GLY A 173 -3.16 20.37 14.09
C GLY A 173 -3.25 20.74 12.60
N ILE A 174 -2.86 19.83 11.69
CA ILE A 174 -2.93 20.10 10.25
C ILE A 174 -4.39 20.05 9.76
N PRO A 175 -4.88 21.10 9.06
CA PRO A 175 -6.21 21.11 8.46
C PRO A 175 -6.46 19.90 7.54
N ARG A 176 -7.68 19.39 7.55
CA ARG A 176 -8.08 18.17 6.79
C ARG A 176 -7.73 18.23 5.30
N GLY A 177 -7.88 19.40 4.66
CA GLY A 177 -7.56 19.59 3.25
C GLY A 177 -6.06 19.42 2.96
N GLN A 178 -5.22 20.00 3.80
CA GLN A 178 -3.77 19.90 3.76
C GLN A 178 -3.31 18.47 4.07
N ALA A 179 -3.80 17.87 5.16
CA ALA A 179 -3.48 16.48 5.51
C ALA A 179 -3.86 15.49 4.39
N THR A 180 -4.97 15.74 3.68
CA THR A 180 -5.38 14.91 2.54
C THR A 180 -4.42 15.05 1.34
N ARG A 181 -3.77 16.20 1.15
CA ARG A 181 -2.78 16.40 0.08
C ARG A 181 -1.50 15.61 0.36
N CYS A 182 -0.95 15.68 1.59
CA CYS A 182 0.27 14.95 1.97
C CYS A 182 0.13 13.43 1.77
N VAL A 183 -1.02 12.85 2.12
CA VAL A 183 -1.18 11.39 2.11
C VAL A 183 -1.48 10.78 0.73
N ARG A 184 -1.57 11.57 -0.35
CA ARG A 184 -2.00 11.06 -1.68
C ARG A 184 -1.10 9.94 -2.23
N GLY A 185 0.21 10.00 -1.95
CA GLY A 185 1.19 9.02 -2.44
C GLY A 185 1.46 7.83 -1.53
N VAL A 186 0.92 7.81 -0.31
CA VAL A 186 1.32 6.87 0.75
C VAL A 186 1.05 5.39 0.41
N ASP A 187 0.05 5.13 -0.42
CA ASP A 187 -0.29 3.77 -0.84
C ASP A 187 0.72 3.18 -1.84
N ALA A 188 1.54 4.02 -2.48
CA ALA A 188 2.60 3.60 -3.39
C ALA A 188 3.94 3.34 -2.66
N LEU A 189 4.05 3.73 -1.38
CA LEU A 189 5.27 3.56 -0.61
C LEU A 189 5.51 2.09 -0.25
N SER A 190 6.77 1.67 -0.38
CA SER A 190 7.24 0.37 0.12
C SER A 190 7.15 0.30 1.65
N ASP A 191 7.21 -0.90 2.21
CA ASP A 191 7.18 -1.06 3.67
C ASP A 191 8.38 -0.42 4.36
N LEU A 192 9.53 -0.36 3.68
CA LEU A 192 10.72 0.34 4.18
C LEU A 192 10.53 1.86 4.20
N GLN A 193 9.99 2.45 3.12
CA GLN A 193 9.64 3.87 3.08
C GLN A 193 8.61 4.23 4.15
N VAL A 194 7.67 3.32 4.43
CA VAL A 194 6.69 3.48 5.50
C VAL A 194 7.33 3.48 6.88
N SER A 195 8.32 2.61 7.11
CA SER A 195 9.11 2.64 8.35
C SER A 195 9.86 3.96 8.50
N VAL A 196 10.58 4.41 7.47
CA VAL A 196 11.25 5.72 7.45
C VAL A 196 10.26 6.85 7.76
N LEU A 197 9.09 6.88 7.11
CA LEU A 197 8.05 7.87 7.36
C LEU A 197 7.58 7.87 8.81
N ASN A 198 7.43 6.68 9.42
CA ASN A 198 7.01 6.57 10.81
C ASN A 198 8.09 7.09 11.77
N SER A 199 9.36 6.77 11.52
CA SER A 199 10.50 7.24 12.32
C SER A 199 10.61 8.77 12.25
N LEU A 200 10.42 9.37 11.07
CA LEU A 200 10.39 10.83 10.92
C LEU A 200 9.17 11.47 11.59
N LEU A 201 7.97 10.95 11.36
CA LEU A 201 6.73 11.47 11.98
C LEU A 201 6.76 11.41 13.50
N GLY A 202 7.45 10.42 14.08
CA GLY A 202 7.62 10.31 15.53
C GLY A 202 8.47 11.43 16.14
N ARG A 203 9.27 12.11 15.32
CA ARG A 203 10.19 13.17 15.76
C ARG A 203 9.67 14.58 15.47
N VAL A 204 8.73 14.73 14.55
CA VAL A 204 8.16 16.04 14.22
C VAL A 204 7.38 16.58 15.42
N GLN A 205 7.90 17.64 16.04
CA GLN A 205 7.24 18.33 17.15
C GLN A 205 6.36 19.49 16.65
N THR A 206 6.68 20.06 15.49
CA THR A 206 6.03 21.25 14.96
C THR A 206 4.97 20.90 13.90
N ALA A 207 3.86 21.63 13.94
CA ALA A 207 2.74 21.48 13.03
C ALA A 207 2.94 22.22 11.69
N GLU A 208 4.16 22.28 11.17
CA GLU A 208 4.43 23.04 9.95
C GLU A 208 4.07 22.21 8.70
N PHE A 209 3.04 22.66 7.98
CA PHE A 209 2.57 21.97 6.79
C PHE A 209 3.65 21.85 5.70
N GLY A 210 4.48 22.88 5.51
CA GLY A 210 5.55 22.88 4.51
C GLY A 210 6.54 21.75 4.74
N LEU A 211 7.04 21.64 5.97
CA LEU A 211 7.94 20.57 6.40
C LEU A 211 7.32 19.19 6.24
N LEU A 212 6.07 19.01 6.70
CA LEU A 212 5.36 17.73 6.58
C LEU A 212 5.11 17.35 5.11
N SER A 213 4.76 18.30 4.24
CA SER A 213 4.61 18.00 2.81
C SER A 213 5.95 17.56 2.21
N ALA A 214 7.02 18.31 2.48
CA ALA A 214 8.37 17.99 1.99
C ALA A 214 8.83 16.60 2.48
N MET A 215 8.50 16.22 3.72
CA MET A 215 8.79 14.89 4.26
C MET A 215 8.11 13.77 3.47
N PHE A 216 6.80 13.87 3.20
CA PHE A 216 6.07 12.84 2.45
C PHE A 216 6.59 12.71 1.02
N ASP A 217 6.93 13.84 0.38
CA ASP A 217 7.51 13.86 -0.96
C ASP A 217 8.93 13.28 -0.97
N TRP A 218 9.77 13.63 0.01
CA TRP A 218 11.13 13.11 0.18
C TRP A 218 11.13 11.60 0.44
N VAL A 219 10.27 11.10 1.33
CA VAL A 219 10.12 9.66 1.56
C VAL A 219 9.67 8.93 0.30
N GLY A 220 8.80 9.56 -0.50
CA GLY A 220 8.36 9.02 -1.79
C GLY A 220 9.42 9.04 -2.88
N SER A 221 10.59 9.66 -2.65
CA SER A 221 11.64 9.77 -3.65
C SER A 221 12.33 8.44 -3.95
N ALA A 222 12.95 8.36 -5.14
CA ALA A 222 13.74 7.22 -5.55
C ALA A 222 14.95 6.96 -4.63
N LYS A 223 15.46 8.00 -3.95
CA LYS A 223 16.60 7.88 -3.04
C LYS A 223 16.27 6.99 -1.83
N VAL A 224 15.09 7.21 -1.24
CA VAL A 224 14.61 6.43 -0.08
C VAL A 224 14.09 5.06 -0.54
N ALA A 225 13.52 4.99 -1.75
CA ALA A 225 13.10 3.71 -2.33
C ALA A 225 14.27 2.74 -2.60
N ALA A 226 15.50 3.27 -2.75
CA ALA A 226 16.71 2.49 -2.97
C ALA A 226 17.38 1.98 -1.67
N LEU A 227 16.82 2.29 -0.50
CA LEU A 227 17.33 1.76 0.77
C LEU A 227 17.12 0.25 0.86
N GLU A 228 18.06 -0.42 1.50
CA GLU A 228 17.94 -1.83 1.88
C GLU A 228 17.48 -1.98 3.34
N PRO A 229 16.92 -3.15 3.73
CA PRO A 229 16.46 -3.37 5.10
C PRO A 229 17.54 -3.18 6.18
N GLY A 230 18.82 -3.43 5.85
CA GLY A 230 19.95 -3.21 6.77
C GLY A 230 20.23 -1.73 7.05
N ASP A 231 19.94 -0.86 6.08
CA ASP A 231 20.25 0.57 6.14
C ASP A 231 19.35 1.31 7.13
N LEU A 232 18.14 0.80 7.40
CA LEU A 232 17.16 1.47 8.27
C LEU A 232 17.72 1.75 9.67
N ARG A 233 18.49 0.81 10.22
CA ARG A 233 19.07 0.97 11.56
C ARG A 233 20.13 2.06 11.61
N TRP A 234 20.92 2.18 10.54
CA TRP A 234 21.89 3.25 10.38
C TRP A 234 21.21 4.60 10.16
N PHE A 235 20.11 4.62 9.40
CA PHE A 235 19.28 5.81 9.22
C PHE A 235 18.70 6.31 10.56
N GLU A 236 18.10 5.43 11.34
CA GLU A 236 17.52 5.77 12.65
C GLU A 236 18.58 6.25 13.63
N LEU A 237 19.73 5.58 13.68
CA LEU A 237 20.86 6.01 14.49
C LEU A 237 21.37 7.41 14.08
N ALA A 238 21.55 7.65 12.79
CA ALA A 238 22.03 8.93 12.29
C ALA A 238 21.06 10.06 12.62
N LEU A 239 19.75 9.81 12.50
CA LEU A 239 18.75 10.75 12.98
C LEU A 239 18.89 11.00 14.48
N GLU A 240 19.09 9.98 15.33
CA GLU A 240 19.24 10.15 16.79
C GLU A 240 20.46 10.99 17.19
N GLN A 241 21.54 10.95 16.41
CA GLN A 241 22.76 11.71 16.66
C GLN A 241 22.70 13.13 16.11
N ASP A 242 21.91 13.39 15.06
CA ASP A 242 21.75 14.72 14.49
C ASP A 242 20.63 15.48 15.23
N GLU A 243 21.00 16.61 15.85
CA GLU A 243 20.04 17.54 16.48
C GLU A 243 19.30 18.40 15.45
N GLY A 244 19.73 18.37 14.18
CA GLY A 244 19.12 19.10 13.08
C GLY A 244 17.69 18.63 12.78
N GLU A 245 16.85 19.59 12.34
CA GLU A 245 15.51 19.31 11.86
C GLU A 245 15.39 19.55 10.35
N GLY A 246 14.50 18.79 9.72
CA GLY A 246 14.12 18.96 8.33
C GLY A 246 15.05 18.31 7.30
N LEU A 247 14.95 18.80 6.06
CA LEU A 247 15.43 18.10 4.88
C LEU A 247 16.94 17.82 4.90
N ALA A 248 17.74 18.75 5.41
CA ALA A 248 19.20 18.59 5.50
C ALA A 248 19.58 17.45 6.45
N ALA A 249 18.95 17.37 7.63
CA ALA A 249 19.16 16.30 8.59
C ALA A 249 18.71 14.94 8.03
N TRP A 250 17.59 14.90 7.30
CA TRP A 250 17.12 13.65 6.67
C TRP A 250 18.05 13.17 5.56
N GLU A 251 18.60 14.08 4.76
CA GLU A 251 19.56 13.75 3.71
C GLU A 251 20.90 13.30 4.31
N SER A 252 21.37 13.95 5.38
CA SER A 252 22.54 13.54 6.15
C SER A 252 22.37 12.12 6.71
N ALA A 253 21.23 11.85 7.36
CA ALA A 253 20.92 10.51 7.87
C ALA A 253 20.84 9.46 6.76
N LEU A 254 20.28 9.83 5.60
CA LEU A 254 20.23 8.96 4.43
C LEU A 254 21.62 8.68 3.85
N GLN A 255 22.53 9.65 3.89
CA GLN A 255 23.92 9.49 3.47
C GLN A 255 24.66 8.52 4.38
N VAL A 256 24.46 8.60 5.70
CA VAL A 256 25.01 7.64 6.67
C VAL A 256 24.48 6.24 6.39
N ALA A 257 23.17 6.10 6.24
CA ALA A 257 22.51 4.82 5.98
C ALA A 257 23.03 4.11 4.73
N ARG A 258 23.32 4.89 3.66
CA ARG A 258 23.81 4.37 2.38
C ARG A 258 25.33 4.30 2.27
N SER A 259 26.05 4.80 3.27
CA SER A 259 27.51 4.76 3.25
C SER A 259 27.97 3.30 3.33
N PRO A 260 29.08 2.95 2.67
CA PRO A 260 29.65 1.61 2.76
C PRO A 260 29.93 1.21 4.21
N ALA A 261 29.81 -0.10 4.48
CA ALA A 261 30.13 -0.70 5.78
C ALA A 261 31.65 -0.77 6.04
N GLU A 262 32.32 0.36 5.95
CA GLU A 262 33.76 0.51 6.12
C GLU A 262 34.13 1.06 7.50
N LEU A 263 35.32 0.68 7.96
CA LEU A 263 35.97 1.19 9.16
C LEU A 263 37.16 2.06 8.73
N VAL A 264 36.96 3.37 8.75
CA VAL A 264 37.99 4.33 8.35
C VAL A 264 38.63 4.95 9.59
N PHE A 265 39.95 4.83 9.71
CA PHE A 265 40.72 5.47 10.78
C PHE A 265 41.22 6.83 10.34
N CYS A 266 41.02 7.85 11.18
CA CYS A 266 41.48 9.22 10.97
C CYS A 266 42.45 9.59 12.13
N PRO A 267 43.75 9.24 12.03
CA PRO A 267 44.68 9.33 13.15
C PRO A 267 44.96 10.74 13.65
N ALA A 268 44.90 11.75 12.76
CA ALA A 268 45.08 13.15 13.12
C ALA A 268 44.07 13.60 14.18
N GLU A 269 42.87 13.03 14.15
CA GLU A 269 41.78 13.40 15.06
C GLU A 269 41.49 12.35 16.12
N SER A 270 42.13 11.18 16.12
CA SER A 270 41.68 10.06 16.97
C SER A 270 40.19 9.71 16.77
N THR A 271 39.72 9.82 15.53
CA THR A 271 38.35 9.53 15.12
C THR A 271 38.34 8.26 14.26
N VAL A 272 37.31 7.44 14.44
CA VAL A 272 36.98 6.37 13.48
C VAL A 272 35.66 6.70 12.80
N ARG A 273 35.56 6.48 11.50
CA ARG A 273 34.34 6.70 10.73
C ARG A 273 33.78 5.35 10.30
N ILE A 274 32.51 5.12 10.66
CA ILE A 274 31.78 3.88 10.43
C ILE A 274 30.48 4.24 9.73
N HIS A 275 30.22 3.69 8.54
CA HIS A 275 29.07 4.12 7.71
C HIS A 275 29.01 5.65 7.53
N GLY A 276 30.16 6.32 7.40
CA GLY A 276 30.20 7.78 7.28
C GLY A 276 30.02 8.53 8.61
N LEU A 277 29.56 7.88 9.69
CA LEU A 277 29.40 8.48 11.01
C LEU A 277 30.75 8.58 11.74
N ALA A 278 31.13 9.79 12.14
CA ALA A 278 32.37 10.06 12.88
C ALA A 278 32.22 9.72 14.37
N VAL A 279 33.09 8.84 14.88
CA VAL A 279 33.15 8.41 16.27
C VAL A 279 34.49 8.82 16.87
N LYS A 280 34.45 9.84 17.73
CA LYS A 280 35.64 10.31 18.46
C LYS A 280 35.98 9.34 19.60
N LEU A 281 37.18 8.78 19.57
CA LEU A 281 37.66 7.89 20.62
C LEU A 281 38.69 8.60 21.52
N PRO A 282 38.83 8.21 22.79
CA PRO A 282 39.93 8.68 23.60
C PRO A 282 41.26 8.25 22.98
N VAL A 283 42.25 9.16 22.96
CA VAL A 283 43.50 9.02 22.20
C VAL A 283 44.21 7.68 22.44
N THR A 284 44.35 7.26 23.70
CA THR A 284 45.02 5.97 24.02
C THR A 284 44.23 4.77 23.46
N PRO A 285 42.96 4.53 23.79
CA PRO A 285 42.13 3.52 23.13
C PRO A 285 42.16 3.56 21.60
N PHE A 286 42.10 4.75 21.00
CA PHE A 286 42.19 4.93 19.55
C PHE A 286 43.48 4.36 18.98
N ILE A 287 44.64 4.73 19.55
CA ILE A 287 45.95 4.28 19.06
C ILE A 287 46.09 2.76 19.16
N TYR A 288 45.58 2.15 20.24
CA TYR A 288 45.55 0.70 20.34
C TYR A 288 44.65 0.08 19.26
N TYR A 289 43.49 0.68 19.00
CA TYR A 289 42.58 0.19 17.97
C TYR A 289 43.18 0.31 16.56
N TYR A 290 43.80 1.45 16.27
CA TYR A 290 44.53 1.72 15.04
C TYR A 290 45.70 0.76 14.83
N TRP A 291 46.45 0.44 15.90
CA TRP A 291 47.51 -0.57 15.84
C TRP A 291 46.98 -1.95 15.41
N TYR A 292 45.83 -2.37 15.94
CA TYR A 292 45.17 -3.61 15.49
C TYR A 292 44.73 -3.55 14.03
N ALA A 293 44.27 -2.39 13.55
CA ALA A 293 43.87 -2.19 12.16
C ALA A 293 45.07 -2.30 11.21
N MET A 294 46.20 -1.68 11.54
CA MET A 294 47.43 -1.82 10.76
C MET A 294 47.90 -3.28 10.69
N ARG A 295 47.79 -4.04 11.79
CA ARG A 295 48.09 -5.48 11.78
C ARG A 295 47.13 -6.26 10.90
N ARG A 296 45.84 -5.93 10.94
CA ARG A 296 44.81 -6.56 10.10
C ARG A 296 45.08 -6.30 8.61
N LEU A 297 45.55 -5.11 8.25
CA LEU A 297 45.96 -4.75 6.89
C LEU A 297 47.28 -5.42 6.46
N ARG A 298 48.28 -5.47 7.35
CA ARG A 298 49.62 -6.02 7.06
C ARG A 298 49.66 -7.54 7.00
N ASP A 299 49.04 -8.21 7.97
CA ASP A 299 49.22 -9.64 8.22
C ASP A 299 48.23 -10.52 7.40
N GLY A 300 47.48 -9.93 6.47
CA GLY A 300 46.85 -10.64 5.35
C GLY A 300 45.32 -10.70 5.31
N ALA A 301 44.81 -10.83 4.08
CA ALA A 301 43.40 -11.02 3.74
C ALA A 301 42.91 -12.44 4.08
N GLY A 302 41.68 -12.55 4.59
CA GLY A 302 41.01 -13.83 4.89
C GLY A 302 40.94 -14.20 6.38
N GLU A 303 40.49 -15.43 6.66
CA GLU A 303 40.17 -15.90 8.02
C GLU A 303 41.38 -16.10 8.93
N GLY A 304 42.61 -16.13 8.40
CA GLY A 304 43.83 -16.36 9.19
C GLY A 304 44.61 -15.11 9.61
N GLY A 305 44.35 -13.95 9.01
CA GLY A 305 45.19 -12.75 9.16
C GLY A 305 44.85 -11.87 10.37
N GLY A 306 45.81 -11.06 10.81
CA GLY A 306 45.60 -9.98 11.79
C GLY A 306 45.43 -10.39 13.26
N TRP A 307 45.57 -11.68 13.59
CA TRP A 307 45.50 -12.15 14.97
C TRP A 307 46.72 -11.76 15.79
N PHE A 308 46.48 -11.25 17.00
CA PHE A 308 47.52 -11.00 18.00
C PHE A 308 47.24 -11.77 19.29
N THR A 309 48.17 -12.66 19.66
CA THR A 309 48.10 -13.41 20.92
C THR A 309 48.55 -12.54 22.08
N ASN A 310 47.71 -12.42 23.11
CA ASN A 310 48.06 -11.65 24.30
C ASN A 310 49.39 -12.16 24.92
N PRO A 311 50.24 -11.26 25.45
CA PRO A 311 51.40 -11.67 26.21
C PRO A 311 50.98 -12.42 27.48
N ALA A 312 51.86 -13.28 28.00
CA ALA A 312 51.59 -14.02 29.22
C ALA A 312 51.39 -13.06 30.41
N SER A 313 50.53 -13.39 31.36
CA SER A 313 50.21 -12.49 32.49
C SER A 313 51.43 -12.10 33.34
N ASN A 314 52.48 -12.92 33.33
CA ASN A 314 53.73 -12.71 34.05
C ASN A 314 54.87 -12.13 33.19
N ARG A 315 54.65 -11.86 31.90
CA ARG A 315 55.70 -11.37 30.99
C ARG A 315 55.18 -10.29 30.06
N SER A 316 55.85 -9.14 30.03
CA SER A 316 55.56 -8.07 29.08
C SER A 316 56.18 -8.35 27.71
N ASP A 317 55.51 -7.91 26.65
CA ASP A 317 56.04 -7.91 25.30
C ASP A 317 56.72 -6.56 25.01
N ARG A 318 58.04 -6.57 24.79
CA ARG A 318 58.81 -5.34 24.51
C ARG A 318 58.86 -4.98 23.03
N GLU A 319 58.73 -5.96 22.16
CA GLU A 319 58.79 -5.75 20.71
C GLU A 319 57.55 -4.98 20.25
N HIS A 320 56.37 -5.50 20.57
CA HIS A 320 55.10 -4.86 20.23
C HIS A 320 54.82 -3.59 21.05
N ALA A 321 55.48 -3.43 22.20
CA ALA A 321 55.48 -2.15 22.92
C ALA A 321 56.20 -1.06 22.11
N GLY A 322 57.27 -1.39 21.39
CA GLY A 322 57.98 -0.47 20.50
C GLY A 322 57.05 0.07 19.41
N GLU A 323 56.33 -0.82 18.72
CA GLU A 323 55.35 -0.43 17.68
C GLU A 323 54.30 0.56 18.22
N LEU A 324 53.76 0.30 19.42
CA LEU A 324 52.77 1.19 20.05
C LEU A 324 53.39 2.50 20.53
N VAL A 325 54.63 2.51 20.99
CA VAL A 325 55.34 3.74 21.38
C VAL A 325 55.54 4.64 20.17
N GLU A 326 55.94 4.10 19.04
CA GLU A 326 56.10 4.86 17.78
C GLU A 326 54.77 5.51 17.36
N LEU A 327 53.66 4.76 17.42
CA LEU A 327 52.33 5.30 17.14
C LEU A 327 51.90 6.37 18.16
N MET A 328 52.19 6.15 19.45
CA MET A 328 51.91 7.14 20.49
C MET A 328 52.70 8.43 20.26
N GLU A 329 53.92 8.37 19.76
CA GLU A 329 54.68 9.59 19.48
C GLU A 329 54.21 10.27 18.19
N ALA A 330 53.92 9.49 17.14
CA ALA A 330 53.43 10.00 15.87
C ALA A 330 52.07 10.71 15.99
N HIS A 331 51.19 10.23 16.88
CA HIS A 331 49.83 10.74 17.03
C HIS A 331 49.58 11.44 18.38
N GLN A 332 50.63 11.96 19.02
CA GLN A 332 50.55 12.74 20.27
C GLN A 332 49.78 12.04 21.40
N GLY A 333 50.01 10.74 21.54
CA GLY A 333 49.48 9.88 22.59
C GLY A 333 49.80 10.37 24.00
N HIS A 334 49.01 9.89 24.97
CA HIS A 334 49.11 10.32 26.36
C HIS A 334 50.49 9.98 26.97
N GLY A 335 51.29 10.99 27.32
CA GLY A 335 52.70 10.81 27.72
C GLY A 335 52.95 9.80 28.86
N LYS A 336 52.02 9.68 29.82
CA LYS A 336 52.09 8.62 30.86
C LYS A 336 51.99 7.22 30.27
N ALA A 337 51.09 6.98 29.31
CA ALA A 337 50.91 5.68 28.67
C ALA A 337 52.15 5.31 27.84
N THR A 338 52.73 6.28 27.12
CA THR A 338 53.98 6.10 26.37
C THR A 338 55.14 5.73 27.30
N ARG A 339 55.28 6.41 28.44
CA ARG A 339 56.31 6.09 29.45
C ARG A 339 56.10 4.70 30.04
N ASP A 340 54.87 4.37 30.43
CA ASP A 340 54.54 3.05 30.97
C ASP A 340 54.84 1.93 29.96
N LEU A 341 54.58 2.13 28.67
CA LEU A 341 54.93 1.18 27.60
C LEU A 341 56.45 0.98 27.48
N ARG A 342 57.24 2.06 27.56
CA ARG A 342 58.72 2.00 27.52
C ARG A 342 59.32 1.27 28.71
N GLU A 343 58.84 1.57 29.91
CA GLU A 343 59.40 1.02 31.15
C GLU A 343 58.96 -0.42 31.39
N LYS A 344 57.65 -0.71 31.20
CA LYS A 344 57.01 -1.95 31.64
C LYS A 344 56.67 -2.89 30.48
N GLY A 345 56.81 -2.46 29.23
CA GLY A 345 56.38 -3.20 28.04
C GLY A 345 54.86 -3.34 27.93
N LEU A 346 54.41 -4.03 26.88
CA LEU A 346 53.02 -4.29 26.60
C LEU A 346 52.52 -5.45 27.46
N ARG A 347 51.43 -5.24 28.20
CA ARG A 347 50.86 -6.21 29.16
C ARG A 347 49.43 -6.58 28.75
N SER A 348 49.03 -7.83 28.97
CA SER A 348 47.70 -8.35 28.64
C SER A 348 46.58 -7.48 29.23
N LYS A 349 46.70 -7.14 30.52
CA LYS A 349 45.72 -6.28 31.22
C LYS A 349 45.50 -4.92 30.54
N ILE A 350 46.55 -4.30 29.98
CA ILE A 350 46.42 -2.99 29.32
C ILE A 350 45.73 -3.14 27.96
N LEU A 351 46.01 -4.22 27.24
CA LEU A 351 45.28 -4.55 26.00
C LEU A 351 43.80 -4.77 26.27
N ASP A 352 43.47 -5.57 27.29
CA ASP A 352 42.09 -5.84 27.70
C ASP A 352 41.34 -4.55 28.08
N GLN A 353 41.99 -3.67 28.83
CA GLN A 353 41.42 -2.37 29.22
C GLN A 353 41.14 -1.47 28.02
N ASN A 354 42.07 -1.34 27.07
CA ASN A 354 41.86 -0.50 25.89
C ASN A 354 40.80 -1.10 24.95
N ARG A 355 40.79 -2.42 24.75
CA ARG A 355 39.73 -3.10 23.99
C ARG A 355 38.35 -2.88 24.60
N SER A 356 38.24 -3.00 25.93
CA SER A 356 36.98 -2.78 26.65
C SER A 356 36.51 -1.33 26.49
N LYS A 357 37.42 -0.34 26.58
CA LYS A 357 37.08 1.07 26.35
C LYS A 357 36.60 1.36 24.93
N VAL A 358 37.22 0.77 23.92
CA VAL A 358 36.76 0.87 22.53
C VAL A 358 35.37 0.25 22.40
N LYS A 359 35.16 -0.95 22.96
CA LYS A 359 33.85 -1.61 22.96
C LYS A 359 32.78 -0.74 23.61
N GLU A 360 33.06 -0.21 24.79
CA GLU A 360 32.13 0.65 25.53
C GLU A 360 31.77 1.90 24.71
N HIS A 361 32.75 2.58 24.10
CA HIS A 361 32.48 3.78 23.29
C HIS A 361 31.70 3.49 22.01
N LEU A 362 32.10 2.45 21.25
CA LEU A 362 31.39 2.09 20.02
C LEU A 362 29.98 1.59 20.33
N ALA A 363 29.80 0.77 21.36
CA ALA A 363 28.48 0.29 21.76
C ALA A 363 27.59 1.39 22.35
N SER A 364 28.16 2.38 23.05
CA SER A 364 27.35 3.51 23.57
C SER A 364 26.80 4.40 22.47
N LEU A 365 27.52 4.53 21.35
CA LEU A 365 27.11 5.37 20.23
C LEU A 365 26.28 4.61 19.22
N LEU A 366 26.74 3.43 18.77
CA LEU A 366 26.11 2.67 17.69
C LEU A 366 25.05 1.66 18.20
N GLY A 367 25.05 1.35 19.48
CA GLY A 367 24.38 0.18 20.04
C GLY A 367 25.14 -1.13 19.77
N GLU A 368 24.91 -2.15 20.60
CA GLU A 368 25.70 -3.40 20.56
C GLU A 368 25.63 -4.12 19.21
N ALA A 369 24.46 -4.10 18.56
CA ALA A 369 24.24 -4.87 17.35
C ALA A 369 24.88 -4.25 16.10
N LEU A 370 24.95 -2.91 15.99
CA LEU A 370 25.66 -2.25 14.89
C LEU A 370 27.17 -2.18 15.16
N ALA A 371 27.58 -2.07 16.42
CA ALA A 371 28.99 -2.05 16.79
C ALA A 371 29.70 -3.39 16.52
N GLY A 372 29.00 -4.53 16.62
CA GLY A 372 29.58 -5.88 16.58
C GLY A 372 30.63 -6.12 15.49
N ASP A 373 30.34 -5.74 14.25
CA ASP A 373 31.21 -5.95 13.09
C ASP A 373 32.45 -5.05 13.06
N TYR A 374 32.48 -4.06 13.95
CA TYR A 374 33.58 -3.11 14.17
C TYR A 374 34.23 -3.30 15.54
N LEU A 375 34.02 -4.43 16.19
CA LEU A 375 34.65 -4.76 17.47
C LEU A 375 35.74 -5.81 17.30
N PHE A 376 36.38 -6.12 18.43
CA PHE A 376 37.35 -7.19 18.49
C PHE A 376 36.67 -8.55 18.56
N GLU A 377 37.11 -9.47 17.73
CA GLU A 377 36.84 -10.90 17.90
C GLU A 377 37.97 -11.57 18.70
N MET A 378 37.62 -12.66 19.38
CA MET A 378 38.48 -13.35 20.33
C MET A 378 38.42 -14.84 20.08
N GLU A 379 39.58 -15.49 20.11
CA GLU A 379 39.66 -16.94 20.11
C GLU A 379 40.82 -17.42 20.98
N ARG A 380 40.82 -18.71 21.31
CA ARG A 380 41.89 -19.33 22.09
C ARG A 380 42.95 -19.90 21.15
N ASP A 381 44.18 -19.42 21.29
CA ASP A 381 45.34 -19.93 20.56
C ASP A 381 45.60 -21.39 20.94
N PRO A 382 45.52 -22.35 20.00
CA PRO A 382 45.69 -23.77 20.30
C PRO A 382 47.11 -24.14 20.74
N ARG A 383 48.12 -23.34 20.37
CA ARG A 383 49.53 -23.61 20.72
C ARG A 383 49.86 -23.14 22.12
N THR A 384 49.33 -21.99 22.52
CA THR A 384 49.74 -21.33 23.77
C THR A 384 48.63 -21.30 24.82
N ALA A 385 47.41 -21.76 24.47
CA ALA A 385 46.20 -21.74 25.28
C ALA A 385 45.76 -20.34 25.76
N ARG A 386 46.40 -19.27 25.25
CA ARG A 386 46.11 -17.86 25.52
C ARG A 386 45.09 -17.33 24.55
N PHE A 387 44.44 -16.23 24.91
CA PHE A 387 43.53 -15.55 23.98
C PHE A 387 44.30 -14.75 22.93
N ARG A 388 43.85 -14.84 21.68
CA ARG A 388 44.26 -13.97 20.57
C ARG A 388 43.07 -13.15 20.09
N TYR A 389 43.35 -11.95 19.62
CA TYR A 389 42.36 -10.95 19.24
C TYR A 389 42.68 -10.34 17.88
N ARG A 390 41.65 -9.92 17.15
CA ARG A 390 41.76 -9.06 15.97
C ARG A 390 40.49 -8.23 15.82
N ILE A 391 40.51 -7.26 14.90
CA ILE A 391 39.29 -6.53 14.49
C ILE A 391 38.46 -7.47 13.61
N ALA A 392 37.15 -7.55 13.91
CA ALA A 392 36.19 -8.39 13.18
C ALA A 392 36.05 -7.97 11.71
N THR A 393 36.08 -6.66 11.45
CA THR A 393 36.01 -6.07 10.11
C THR A 393 37.02 -6.72 9.15
N ASP A 394 36.54 -7.10 7.97
CA ASP A 394 37.38 -7.62 6.88
C ASP A 394 38.40 -6.55 6.48
N PRO A 395 39.68 -6.89 6.27
CA PRO A 395 40.71 -5.90 5.89
C PRO A 395 40.37 -5.10 4.63
N ARG A 396 39.55 -5.62 3.71
CA ARG A 396 39.08 -4.89 2.52
C ARG A 396 38.15 -3.71 2.85
N HIS A 397 37.55 -3.73 4.04
CA HIS A 397 36.68 -2.68 4.55
C HIS A 397 37.38 -1.79 5.58
N ILE A 398 38.68 -1.99 5.84
CA ILE A 398 39.47 -1.12 6.71
C ILE A 398 40.25 -0.13 5.85
N ARG A 399 40.14 1.16 6.18
CA ARG A 399 40.91 2.23 5.52
C ARG A 399 41.59 3.13 6.55
N VAL A 400 42.64 3.81 6.13
CA VAL A 400 43.36 4.79 6.93
C VAL A 400 43.49 6.06 6.10
N GLU A 401 42.94 7.17 6.57
CA GLU A 401 43.09 8.47 5.93
C GLU A 401 44.33 9.17 6.46
N SER A 402 45.25 9.47 5.54
CA SER A 402 46.56 10.05 5.84
C SER A 402 46.60 11.58 5.74
N THR A 403 45.52 12.24 5.30
CA THR A 403 45.44 13.71 5.12
C THR A 403 44.52 14.35 6.17
N PRO A 404 44.86 15.55 6.70
CA PRO A 404 44.09 16.25 7.73
C PRO A 404 42.82 16.97 7.22
N GLU A 405 42.32 16.64 6.03
CA GLU A 405 41.05 17.19 5.52
C GLU A 405 39.88 16.32 6.00
N CYS A 406 39.62 16.34 7.30
CA CYS A 406 38.35 15.89 7.88
C CYS A 406 37.37 17.08 7.92
N THR A 407 37.01 17.56 6.73
CA THR A 407 35.77 18.31 6.55
C THR A 407 34.78 17.35 5.91
N PRO A 408 33.52 17.28 6.36
CA PRO A 408 32.50 16.53 5.63
C PRO A 408 32.35 17.18 4.24
N GLU A 409 33.00 16.59 3.24
CA GLU A 409 32.68 16.87 1.84
C GLU A 409 31.22 16.43 1.62
N GLY A 410 30.29 17.38 1.77
CA GLY A 410 28.86 17.07 1.68
C GLY A 410 27.88 18.16 2.12
N LEU A 411 28.31 19.24 2.77
CA LEU A 411 27.48 20.42 2.98
C LEU A 411 28.06 21.59 2.18
N GLY A 412 27.81 21.55 0.86
CA GLY A 412 28.10 22.69 0.00
C GLY A 412 27.29 23.89 0.48
N GLU A 413 28.00 24.97 0.81
CA GLU A 413 27.44 26.32 0.87
C GLU A 413 26.67 26.58 -0.43
N ILE A 414 25.34 26.67 -0.31
CA ILE A 414 24.51 27.19 -1.39
C ILE A 414 24.85 28.68 -1.45
N GLY A 415 25.63 29.05 -2.47
CA GLY A 415 26.03 30.43 -2.70
C GLY A 415 24.84 31.37 -2.71
N GLU A 416 24.97 32.46 -1.94
CA GLU A 416 24.36 33.74 -2.29
C GLU A 416 24.88 34.14 -3.67
N THR A 417 24.13 33.81 -4.71
CA THR A 417 24.21 34.53 -5.98
C THR A 417 23.26 35.71 -5.91
N ASP A 418 23.87 36.89 -5.79
CA ASP A 418 23.58 38.12 -6.53
C ASP A 418 22.14 38.30 -7.04
N LEU A 419 21.41 39.20 -6.36
CA LEU A 419 20.37 40.01 -6.97
C LEU A 419 20.72 41.48 -6.76
N GLU A 420 21.32 42.08 -7.80
CA GLU A 420 21.07 43.47 -8.17
C GLU A 420 19.65 43.65 -8.71
#